data_AF-A0AAV4DPF2-F1
#
_entry.id   AF-A0AAV4DPF2-F1
#
_cell.length_a   1.000
_cell.length_b   1.000
_cell.length_c   1.000
_cell.angle_alpha   90.00
_cell.angle_beta   90.00
_cell.angle_gamma   90.00
#
_symmetry.space_group_name_H-M   'P 1'
#
loop_
_entity.id
_entity.type
_entity.pdbx_description
1 polymer ?
#
loop_
_entity_poly.entity_id
_entity_poly.type
_entity_poly.pdbx_seq_one_letter_code
_entity_poly.pdbx_strand_id
1 'polypeptide(L)'
;MGTVTGLTPGPHGLSIYELGDYSSGWYHSDTVQGNITALPLGQLGNIVAGADGKANVHITNAQIPLSGENSVIGRGLVVHDKADDLGQGGDEESLTSGNAGARLACGVIGLAKSTK
;
A
#
# COMPACT_ATOMS: atom_id res chain seq x y z
N MET A 1 9.72 6.11 11.79
CA MET A 1 10.19 4.97 10.96
C MET A 1 9.30 3.78 11.27
N GLY A 2 8.93 3.00 10.27
CA GLY A 2 8.11 1.80 10.44
C GLY A 2 8.84 0.54 9.96
N THR A 3 8.29 -0.63 10.25
CA THR A 3 8.81 -1.91 9.76
C THR A 3 7.65 -2.82 9.36
N VAL A 4 7.79 -3.49 8.22
CA VAL A 4 6.91 -4.59 7.79
C VAL A 4 7.71 -5.89 7.85
N THR A 5 7.11 -6.98 8.32
CA THR A 5 7.77 -8.27 8.51
C THR A 5 6.98 -9.42 7.90
N GLY A 6 7.66 -10.51 7.54
CA GLY A 6 7.02 -11.68 6.95
C GLY A 6 6.87 -11.59 5.42
N LEU A 7 7.62 -10.68 4.79
CA LEU A 7 7.67 -10.52 3.34
C LEU A 7 8.68 -11.48 2.73
N THR A 8 8.49 -11.81 1.45
CA THR A 8 9.55 -12.44 0.66
C THR A 8 10.72 -11.46 0.46
N PRO A 9 11.97 -11.91 0.32
CA PRO A 9 13.08 -11.00 0.03
C PRO A 9 12.87 -10.27 -1.31
N GLY A 10 13.09 -8.95 -1.32
CA GLY A 10 12.97 -8.14 -2.53
C GLY A 10 12.05 -6.92 -2.40
N PRO A 11 11.77 -6.23 -3.51
CA PRO A 11 10.87 -5.09 -3.57
C PRO A 11 9.39 -5.49 -3.48
N HIS A 12 8.64 -4.72 -2.72
CA HIS A 12 7.19 -4.84 -2.54
C HIS A 12 6.53 -3.48 -2.71
N GLY A 13 5.50 -3.40 -3.55
CA GLY A 13 4.72 -2.18 -3.75
C GLY A 13 4.02 -1.74 -2.46
N LEU A 14 3.95 -0.43 -2.25
CA LEU A 14 3.26 0.20 -1.13
C LEU A 14 2.30 1.26 -1.67
N SER A 15 1.03 1.17 -1.33
CA SER A 15 0.00 2.03 -1.93
C SER A 15 -1.03 2.50 -0.92
N ILE A 16 -1.60 3.68 -1.16
CA ILE A 16 -2.74 4.24 -0.43
C ILE A 16 -3.99 4.07 -1.29
N TYR A 17 -5.01 3.45 -0.74
CA TYR A 17 -6.31 3.22 -1.36
C TYR A 17 -7.34 4.22 -0.87
N GLU A 18 -8.35 4.49 -1.70
CA GLU A 18 -9.38 5.48 -1.38
C GLU A 18 -10.10 5.21 -0.05
N LEU A 19 -10.45 3.95 0.19
CA LEU A 19 -11.23 3.52 1.34
C LEU A 19 -10.38 2.67 2.29
N GLY A 20 -10.47 2.96 3.58
CA GLY A 20 -10.02 2.09 4.67
C GLY A 20 -11.13 1.13 5.14
N ASP A 21 -11.89 0.55 4.21
CA ASP A 21 -12.96 -0.39 4.53
C ASP A 21 -12.53 -1.82 4.18
N TYR A 22 -12.45 -2.67 5.21
CA TYR A 22 -12.07 -4.08 5.11
C TYR A 22 -13.18 -5.02 5.58
N SER A 23 -14.41 -4.51 5.75
CA SER A 23 -15.56 -5.25 6.30
C SER A 23 -16.01 -6.46 5.47
N SER A 24 -15.70 -6.46 4.18
CA SER A 24 -16.10 -7.52 3.23
C SER A 24 -15.09 -8.67 3.11
N GLY A 25 -14.08 -8.70 3.98
CA GLY A 25 -13.08 -9.76 3.98
C GLY A 25 -11.83 -9.38 3.19
N TRP A 26 -10.70 -9.70 3.80
CA TRP A 26 -9.35 -9.28 3.43
C TRP A 26 -8.63 -10.29 2.51
N TYR A 27 -9.36 -11.21 1.87
CA TYR A 27 -8.75 -12.47 1.44
C TYR A 27 -7.78 -12.35 0.24
N HIS A 28 -6.63 -12.99 0.46
CA HIS A 28 -5.46 -13.24 -0.39
C HIS A 28 -5.71 -13.99 -1.72
N SER A 29 -6.93 -13.99 -2.24
CA SER A 29 -7.26 -14.71 -3.48
C SER A 29 -7.93 -13.78 -4.45
N ASP A 30 -7.46 -13.81 -5.70
CA ASP A 30 -7.85 -13.02 -6.87
C ASP A 30 -9.33 -13.21 -7.31
N THR A 31 -10.22 -13.62 -6.40
CA THR A 31 -11.58 -14.09 -6.67
C THR A 31 -12.67 -13.59 -5.73
N VAL A 32 -12.39 -12.69 -4.76
CA VAL A 32 -13.47 -12.12 -3.93
C VAL A 32 -13.55 -10.60 -4.08
N GLN A 33 -14.58 -10.18 -4.81
CA GLN A 33 -15.13 -8.83 -4.87
C GLN A 33 -15.53 -8.36 -3.47
N GLY A 34 -14.63 -7.64 -2.79
CA GLY A 34 -14.90 -7.05 -1.48
C GLY A 34 -14.26 -5.67 -1.38
N ASN A 35 -14.91 -4.67 -1.99
CA ASN A 35 -14.81 -3.21 -1.77
C ASN A 35 -13.45 -2.50 -1.64
N ILE A 36 -12.32 -3.14 -1.93
CA ILE A 36 -11.12 -2.44 -2.43
C ILE A 36 -11.08 -2.56 -3.95
N THR A 37 -12.21 -2.26 -4.59
CA THR A 37 -12.31 -2.03 -6.04
C THR A 37 -11.81 -0.63 -6.42
N ALA A 38 -11.52 0.22 -5.43
CA ALA A 38 -10.92 1.51 -5.67
C ALA A 38 -9.47 1.34 -6.10
N LEU A 39 -9.08 2.10 -7.13
CA LEU A 39 -7.69 2.21 -7.53
C LEU A 39 -6.88 2.87 -6.41
N PRO A 40 -5.57 2.62 -6.33
CA PRO A 40 -4.70 3.41 -5.48
C PRO A 40 -4.90 4.91 -5.75
N LEU A 41 -5.15 5.68 -4.71
CA LEU A 41 -5.08 7.15 -4.78
C LEU A 41 -3.65 7.66 -4.82
N GLY A 42 -2.70 6.84 -4.34
CA GLY A 42 -1.28 7.17 -4.38
C GLY A 42 -0.42 5.92 -4.27
N GLN A 43 0.49 5.75 -5.24
CA GLN A 43 1.58 4.78 -5.16
C GLN A 43 2.76 5.42 -4.40
N LEU A 44 3.27 4.74 -3.39
CA LEU A 44 4.40 5.18 -2.58
C LEU A 44 5.73 4.58 -3.06
N GLY A 45 5.68 3.83 -4.17
CA GLY A 45 6.78 3.06 -4.71
C GLY A 45 6.99 1.76 -3.95
N ASN A 46 8.26 1.36 -3.83
CA ASN A 46 8.63 0.06 -3.28
C ASN A 46 9.30 0.17 -1.90
N ILE A 47 8.90 -0.71 -0.99
CA ILE A 47 9.69 -1.04 0.20
C ILE A 47 10.52 -2.29 -0.10
N VAL A 48 11.71 -2.41 0.50
CA VAL A 48 12.62 -3.53 0.21
C VAL A 48 12.78 -4.40 1.45
N ALA A 49 12.37 -5.66 1.33
CA ALA A 49 12.54 -6.67 2.35
C ALA A 49 13.89 -7.38 2.21
N GLY A 50 14.61 -7.53 3.32
CA GLY A 50 15.84 -8.30 3.40
C GLY A 50 15.59 -9.81 3.41
N ALA A 51 16.67 -10.60 3.50
CA ALA A 51 16.60 -12.06 3.59
C ALA A 51 15.90 -12.56 4.88
N ASP A 52 15.80 -11.71 5.90
CA ASP A 52 15.04 -11.95 7.13
C ASP A 52 13.54 -11.63 7.00
N GLY A 53 13.08 -11.28 5.80
CA GLY A 53 11.70 -10.93 5.50
C GLY A 53 11.25 -9.60 6.12
N LYS A 54 12.19 -8.72 6.51
CA LYS A 54 11.88 -7.41 7.09
C LYS A 54 12.17 -6.29 6.10
N ALA A 55 11.21 -5.38 5.96
CA ALA A 55 11.35 -4.12 5.23
C ALA A 55 11.28 -2.95 6.20
N ASN A 56 12.37 -2.19 6.31
CA ASN A 56 12.38 -0.93 7.05
C ASN A 56 11.80 0.18 6.16
N VAL A 57 10.79 0.89 6.67
CA VAL A 57 10.05 1.89 5.91
C VAL A 57 10.41 3.29 6.38
N HIS A 58 11.00 4.06 5.45
CA HIS A 58 11.31 5.47 5.62
C HIS A 58 10.97 6.20 4.32
N ILE A 59 9.77 6.77 4.25
CA ILE A 59 9.25 7.47 3.07
C ILE A 59 8.83 8.87 3.50
N THR A 60 9.23 9.87 2.71
CA THR A 60 8.79 11.26 2.83
C THR A 60 8.09 11.64 1.53
N ASN A 61 6.84 12.07 1.61
CA ASN A 61 6.07 12.44 0.44
C ASN A 61 5.15 13.63 0.76
N ALA A 62 5.34 14.73 0.03
CA ALA A 62 4.57 15.97 0.21
C ALA A 62 3.14 15.90 -0.38
N GLN A 63 2.84 14.89 -1.20
CA GLN A 63 1.53 14.67 -1.81
C GLN A 63 0.59 13.84 -0.94
N ILE A 64 0.98 13.54 0.31
CA ILE A 64 0.21 12.74 1.27
C ILE A 64 -0.12 13.61 2.48
N PRO A 65 -1.11 14.52 2.36
CA PRO A 65 -1.47 15.37 3.47
C PRO A 65 -2.20 14.55 4.56
N LEU A 66 -2.02 14.94 5.82
CA LEU A 66 -2.73 14.36 6.96
C LEU A 66 -3.93 15.22 7.42
N SER A 67 -4.30 16.23 6.62
CA SER A 67 -5.38 17.17 6.90
C SER A 67 -5.95 17.76 5.60
N GLY A 68 -7.14 18.36 5.69
CA GLY A 68 -7.83 18.94 4.54
C GLY A 68 -8.57 17.89 3.69
N GLU A 69 -9.11 18.32 2.56
CA GLU A 69 -9.95 17.50 1.68
C GLU A 69 -9.23 16.26 1.12
N ASN A 70 -7.94 16.41 0.82
CA ASN A 70 -7.10 15.32 0.30
C ASN A 70 -6.44 14.46 1.39
N SER A 71 -6.85 14.59 2.65
CA SER A 71 -6.25 13.85 3.77
C SER A 71 -6.26 12.35 3.53
N VAL A 72 -5.18 11.67 3.94
CA VAL A 72 -5.12 10.20 3.93
C VAL A 72 -5.57 9.55 5.23
N ILE A 73 -5.95 10.32 6.24
CA ILE A 73 -6.54 9.77 7.46
C ILE A 73 -7.88 9.08 7.12
N GLY A 74 -8.06 7.84 7.59
CA GLY A 74 -9.22 7.00 7.29
C GLY A 74 -9.11 6.18 6.00
N ARG A 75 -8.04 6.39 5.22
CA ARG A 75 -7.76 5.65 3.99
C ARG A 75 -7.00 4.35 4.25
N GLY A 76 -6.99 3.47 3.25
CA GLY A 76 -6.29 2.19 3.35
C GLY A 76 -4.82 2.31 2.96
N LEU A 77 -3.91 1.73 3.74
CA LEU A 77 -2.51 1.53 3.37
C LEU A 77 -2.31 0.03 3.07
N VAL A 78 -1.69 -0.32 1.95
CA VAL A 78 -1.56 -1.70 1.47
C VAL A 78 -0.14 -2.00 1.05
N VAL A 79 0.36 -3.18 1.44
CA VAL A 79 1.61 -3.78 0.96
C VAL A 79 1.29 -4.88 -0.04
N HIS A 80 1.99 -4.90 -1.15
CA HIS A 80 1.78 -5.79 -2.29
C HIS A 80 2.80 -6.94 -2.35
N ASP A 81 2.51 -8.00 -3.12
CA ASP A 81 3.36 -9.20 -3.23
C ASP A 81 4.52 -9.05 -4.22
N LYS A 82 4.41 -8.14 -5.19
CA LYS A 82 5.44 -7.83 -6.18
C LYS A 82 5.88 -6.38 -6.09
N ALA A 83 6.93 -6.09 -6.85
CA ALA A 83 7.37 -4.72 -7.10
C ALA A 83 6.29 -3.93 -7.85
N ASP A 84 6.11 -2.69 -7.44
CA ASP A 84 5.45 -1.65 -8.23
C ASP A 84 6.40 -1.20 -9.36
N ASP A 85 5.95 -1.28 -10.61
CA ASP A 85 6.67 -0.86 -11.80
C ASP A 85 6.59 0.66 -12.09
N LEU A 86 5.90 1.40 -11.23
CA LEU A 86 5.76 2.86 -11.23
C LEU A 86 5.11 3.42 -12.49
N GLY A 87 4.22 2.65 -13.13
CA GLY A 87 3.56 3.06 -14.36
C GLY A 87 4.42 2.91 -15.62
N GLN A 88 5.53 2.17 -15.54
CA GLN A 88 6.51 2.02 -16.62
C GLN A 88 6.48 0.65 -17.32
N GLY A 89 5.54 -0.22 -16.95
CA GLY A 89 5.36 -1.56 -17.54
C GLY A 89 4.79 -1.54 -18.96
N GLY A 90 4.13 -0.46 -19.36
CA GLY A 90 3.62 -0.27 -20.73
C GLY A 90 2.26 -0.94 -21.02
N ASP A 91 1.55 -1.38 -19.98
CA ASP A 91 0.19 -1.90 -20.02
C ASP A 91 -0.77 -1.10 -19.12
N GLU A 92 -2.08 -1.39 -19.22
CA GLU A 92 -3.11 -0.69 -18.45
C GLU A 92 -2.98 -0.94 -16.94
N GLU A 93 -2.54 -2.13 -16.54
CA GLU A 93 -2.38 -2.50 -15.14
C GLU A 93 -1.20 -1.77 -14.49
N SER A 94 -0.12 -1.51 -15.23
CA SER A 94 1.00 -0.67 -14.81
C SER A 94 0.55 0.73 -14.42
N LEU A 95 -0.29 1.38 -15.25
CA LEU A 95 -0.83 2.71 -14.97
C LEU A 95 -1.80 2.73 -13.77
N THR A 96 -2.31 1.56 -13.40
CA THR A 96 -3.40 1.40 -12.44
C THR A 96 -2.88 0.96 -11.07
N SER A 97 -2.20 -0.18 -10.99
CA SER A 97 -1.69 -0.80 -9.77
C SER A 97 -0.16 -0.93 -9.74
N GLY A 98 0.52 -0.52 -10.81
CA GLY A 98 1.96 -0.71 -10.94
C GLY A 98 2.36 -2.17 -11.15
N ASN A 99 1.44 -3.03 -11.61
CA ASN A 99 1.67 -4.48 -11.68
C ASN A 99 2.13 -5.11 -10.36
N ALA A 100 1.80 -4.48 -9.22
CA ALA A 100 2.30 -4.86 -7.91
C ALA A 100 1.68 -6.17 -7.38
N GLY A 101 0.66 -6.70 -8.07
CA GLY A 101 0.08 -8.02 -7.78
C GLY A 101 -0.79 -8.04 -6.52
N ALA A 102 -0.79 -9.19 -5.85
CA ALA A 102 -1.68 -9.49 -4.73
C ALA A 102 -1.39 -8.59 -3.51
N ARG A 103 -2.40 -8.44 -2.64
CA ARG A 103 -2.34 -7.58 -1.45
C ARG A 103 -1.97 -8.42 -0.22
N LEU A 104 -0.78 -8.23 0.31
CA LEU A 104 -0.23 -9.02 1.42
C LEU A 104 -0.71 -8.55 2.80
N ALA A 105 -0.69 -7.24 3.04
CA ALA A 105 -1.08 -6.64 4.32
C ALA A 105 -1.79 -5.31 4.09
N CYS A 106 -2.70 -4.94 5.00
CA CYS A 106 -3.27 -3.60 5.04
C CYS A 106 -3.47 -3.07 6.45
N GLY A 107 -3.79 -1.78 6.51
CA GLY A 107 -4.40 -1.16 7.66
C GLY A 107 -5.02 0.19 7.32
N VAL A 108 -5.96 0.62 8.16
CA VAL A 108 -6.51 1.98 8.08
C VAL A 108 -5.51 2.96 8.66
N ILE A 109 -5.26 4.07 7.95
CA ILE A 109 -4.42 5.16 8.46
C ILE A 109 -5.20 5.92 9.53
N GLY A 110 -4.83 5.70 10.80
CA GLY A 110 -5.48 6.32 11.96
C GLY A 110 -4.72 7.53 12.51
N LEU A 111 -5.41 8.31 13.35
CA LEU A 111 -4.78 9.33 14.18
C LEU A 111 -3.93 8.65 15.27
N ALA A 112 -2.72 9.17 15.49
CA ALA A 112 -1.85 8.74 16.57
C ALA A 112 -1.56 9.92 17.51
N LYS A 113 -1.29 9.63 18.79
CA LYS A 113 -0.80 10.66 19.72
C LYS A 113 0.55 11.16 19.22
N SER A 114 0.72 12.48 19.24
CA SER A 114 2.03 13.08 18.98
C SER A 114 3.02 12.62 20.05
N THR A 115 4.08 11.93 19.63
CA THR A 115 5.25 11.67 20.46
C THR A 115 6.19 12.85 20.30
N LYS A 116 6.13 13.78 21.25
CA LYS A 116 7.19 14.77 21.47
C LYS A 116 8.29 14.16 22.32
#